data_AF-A0A017RVQ0-F1
#
_entry.id   AF-A0A017RVQ0-F1
#
_cell.length_a   1.000
_cell.length_b   1.000
_cell.length_c   1.000
_cell.angle_alpha   90.00
_cell.angle_beta   90.00
_cell.angle_gamma   90.00
#
_symmetry.space_group_name_H-M   'P 1'
#
loop_
_entity.id
_entity.type
_entity.pdbx_description
1 polymer ?
#
loop_
_entity_poly.entity_id
_entity_poly.type
_entity_poly.pdbx_seq_one_letter_code
_entity_poly.pdbx_strand_id
1 'polypeptide(L)'
;MALRRLQKAVKERVSKQEEAFSNHYELAAFLYDKVSSKTNNTDEIIMGRADMLFKFLKYSNLNKPQTLNKYINEIEFHLEKDTVVDEIIDKILENDISLFKVFLKAKSEMTTRNPYSDTMEETLGYENKKALGYFIDNWLAFQSVIRSYIKKFHPEIGDNVLITPKLLMNLFNDEDIVNRAKIIQNLRIEIVHGLKLPDEKHIAEAIKAIEDIMSILYSKFSKEEIEELRNKFKEICLNL
;
A
#
# COMPACT_ATOMS: atom_id res chain seq x y z
N MET A 1 31.10 22.54 -11.46
CA MET A 1 30.40 23.50 -10.56
C MET A 1 28.91 23.72 -10.86
N ALA A 2 28.36 23.29 -12.01
CA ALA A 2 26.93 23.44 -12.33
C ALA A 2 26.00 22.49 -11.53
N LEU A 3 26.43 21.24 -11.27
CA LEU A 3 25.64 20.24 -10.56
C LEU A 3 25.35 20.65 -9.10
N ARG A 4 26.37 21.15 -8.38
CA ARG A 4 26.22 21.64 -6.99
C ARG A 4 25.29 22.85 -6.88
N ARG A 5 25.22 23.71 -7.90
CA ARG A 5 24.30 24.86 -7.93
C ARG A 5 22.86 24.42 -8.20
N LEU A 6 22.67 23.43 -9.07
CA LEU A 6 21.35 22.86 -9.35
C LEU A 6 20.82 22.09 -8.12
N GLN A 7 21.67 21.29 -7.47
CA GLN A 7 21.35 20.64 -6.20
C GLN A 7 21.01 21.65 -5.10
N LYS A 8 21.75 22.77 -5.01
CA LYS A 8 21.47 23.81 -4.01
C LYS A 8 20.14 24.54 -4.25
N ALA A 9 19.82 24.89 -5.51
CA ALA A 9 18.55 25.53 -5.86
C ALA A 9 17.34 24.58 -5.65
N VAL A 10 17.50 23.29 -5.94
CA VAL A 10 16.50 22.25 -5.61
C VAL A 10 16.35 22.12 -4.10
N LYS A 11 17.46 22.10 -3.34
CA LYS A 11 17.44 21.99 -1.88
C LYS A 11 16.77 23.20 -1.22
N GLU A 12 17.00 24.41 -1.73
CA GLU A 12 16.33 25.65 -1.27
C GLU A 12 14.82 25.66 -1.58
N ARG A 13 14.39 25.01 -2.67
CA ARG A 13 12.98 24.89 -3.05
C ARG A 13 12.22 23.87 -2.22
N VAL A 14 12.79 22.67 -2.08
CA VAL A 14 12.25 21.59 -1.23
C VAL A 14 12.18 22.03 0.25
N SER A 15 13.09 22.90 0.68
CA SER A 15 13.08 23.51 2.01
C SER A 15 11.86 24.40 2.28
N LYS A 16 11.20 24.93 1.24
CA LYS A 16 9.95 25.71 1.40
C LYS A 16 8.70 24.84 1.56
N GLN A 17 8.81 23.51 1.47
CA GLN A 17 7.80 22.53 1.85
C GLN A 17 6.40 22.60 1.16
N GLU A 18 6.07 23.65 0.41
CA GLU A 18 4.72 23.89 -0.15
C GLU A 18 4.56 23.48 -1.62
N GLU A 19 5.63 23.51 -2.42
CA GLU A 19 5.58 23.16 -3.84
C GLU A 19 5.63 21.64 -4.05
N ALA A 20 4.88 21.16 -5.04
CA ALA A 20 4.88 19.76 -5.42
C ALA A 20 6.19 19.37 -6.13
N PHE A 21 6.64 18.13 -5.94
CA PHE A 21 7.82 17.61 -6.63
C PHE A 21 7.66 17.73 -8.15
N SER A 22 8.69 18.27 -8.81
CA SER A 22 8.69 18.52 -10.25
C SER A 22 8.95 17.24 -11.06
N ASN A 23 9.83 16.37 -10.54
CA ASN A 23 10.21 15.10 -11.15
C ASN A 23 10.68 14.08 -10.09
N HIS A 24 10.94 12.84 -10.53
CA HIS A 24 11.35 11.74 -9.65
C HIS A 24 12.77 11.89 -9.08
N TYR A 25 13.66 12.65 -9.73
CA TYR A 25 14.99 12.93 -9.19
C TYR A 25 14.91 13.87 -7.97
N GLU A 26 14.03 14.87 -8.03
CA GLU A 26 13.76 15.75 -6.90
C GLU A 26 13.17 14.98 -5.71
N LEU A 27 12.22 14.07 -6.00
CA LEU A 27 11.68 13.16 -5.00
C LEU A 27 12.79 12.28 -4.39
N ALA A 28 13.59 11.61 -5.21
CA ALA A 28 14.65 10.72 -4.73
C ALA A 28 15.68 11.46 -3.85
N ALA A 29 16.07 12.67 -4.24
CA ALA A 29 16.97 13.50 -3.44
C ALA A 29 16.35 13.88 -2.09
N PHE A 30 15.07 14.26 -2.07
CA PHE A 30 14.34 14.54 -0.83
C PHE A 30 14.25 13.31 0.08
N LEU A 31 13.93 12.14 -0.48
CA LEU A 31 13.85 10.89 0.28
C LEU A 31 15.21 10.50 0.86
N TYR A 32 16.28 10.61 0.07
CA TYR A 32 17.63 10.31 0.53
C TYR A 32 18.03 11.22 1.71
N ASP A 33 17.81 12.53 1.60
CA ASP A 33 18.10 13.49 2.68
C ASP A 33 17.28 13.15 3.95
N LYS A 34 16.04 12.67 3.80
CA LYS A 34 15.18 12.28 4.94
C LYS A 34 15.63 10.99 5.59
N VAL A 35 15.88 9.94 4.82
CA VAL A 35 16.27 8.62 5.34
C VAL A 35 17.67 8.69 5.95
N SER A 36 18.63 9.34 5.28
CA SER A 36 19.99 9.53 5.82
C SER A 36 20.01 10.30 7.14
N SER A 37 19.05 11.19 7.40
CA SER A 37 18.94 11.85 8.70
C SER A 37 18.46 10.93 9.84
N LYS A 38 17.88 9.77 9.50
CA LYS A 38 17.34 8.78 10.45
C LYS A 38 18.27 7.58 10.66
N THR A 39 19.32 7.39 9.86
CA THR A 39 20.25 6.26 9.95
C THR A 39 21.71 6.71 9.92
N ASN A 40 22.57 5.99 10.63
CA ASN A 40 24.02 6.21 10.56
C ASN A 40 24.68 5.44 9.40
N ASN A 41 23.95 4.49 8.78
CA ASN A 41 24.46 3.63 7.73
C ASN A 41 23.88 4.05 6.37
N THR A 42 24.42 5.13 5.79
CA THR A 42 23.93 5.65 4.51
C THR A 42 24.19 4.72 3.32
N ASP A 43 25.17 3.83 3.44
CA ASP A 43 25.57 2.89 2.38
C ASP A 43 24.55 1.74 2.21
N GLU A 44 23.68 1.53 3.20
CA GLU A 44 22.62 0.52 3.17
C GLU A 44 21.32 1.06 2.54
N ILE A 45 21.26 2.35 2.18
CA ILE A 45 20.05 2.95 1.63
C ILE A 45 19.84 2.49 0.18
N ILE A 46 18.92 1.55 -0.02
CA ILE A 46 18.45 1.15 -1.34
C ILE A 46 17.20 1.96 -1.70
N MET A 47 17.31 2.84 -2.70
CA MET A 47 16.21 3.78 -3.03
C MET A 47 15.01 3.10 -3.71
N GLY A 48 15.22 2.14 -4.61
CA GLY A 48 14.15 1.54 -5.41
C GLY A 48 13.64 2.43 -6.57
N ARG A 49 12.45 2.12 -7.09
CA ARG A 49 11.83 2.76 -8.27
C ARG A 49 11.18 4.12 -7.94
N ALA A 50 12.00 5.14 -7.72
CA ALA A 50 11.52 6.50 -7.37
C ALA A 50 10.63 7.14 -8.45
N ASP A 51 10.80 6.75 -9.72
CA ASP A 51 9.96 7.16 -10.84
C ASP A 51 8.53 6.60 -10.75
N MET A 52 8.39 5.34 -10.32
CA MET A 52 7.11 4.71 -10.07
C MET A 52 6.42 5.35 -8.86
N LEU A 53 7.14 5.54 -7.75
CA LEU A 53 6.62 6.25 -6.58
C LEU A 53 6.16 7.66 -6.92
N PHE A 54 6.96 8.43 -7.68
CA PHE A 54 6.60 9.78 -8.09
C PHE A 54 5.28 9.82 -8.86
N LYS A 55 5.06 8.85 -9.76
CA LYS A 55 3.82 8.75 -10.53
C LYS A 55 2.63 8.38 -9.65
N PHE A 56 2.81 7.41 -8.75
CA PHE A 56 1.79 7.04 -7.76
C PHE A 56 1.39 8.26 -6.92
N LEU A 57 2.36 8.99 -6.36
CA LEU A 57 2.12 10.20 -5.57
C LEU A 57 1.41 11.30 -6.37
N LYS A 58 1.67 11.43 -7.67
CA LYS A 58 0.94 12.37 -8.53
C LYS A 58 -0.52 11.97 -8.70
N TYR A 59 -0.79 10.69 -8.96
CA TYR A 59 -2.15 10.20 -9.14
C TYR A 59 -2.98 10.25 -7.85
N SER A 60 -2.33 10.12 -6.68
CA SER A 60 -2.97 10.25 -5.38
C SER A 60 -2.94 11.67 -4.79
N ASN A 61 -2.39 12.66 -5.52
CA ASN A 61 -2.21 14.04 -5.05
C ASN A 61 -1.41 14.16 -3.73
N LEU A 62 -0.49 13.21 -3.49
CA LEU A 62 0.43 13.16 -2.34
C LEU A 62 1.84 13.65 -2.67
N ASN A 63 2.06 14.21 -3.87
CA ASN A 63 3.38 14.60 -4.39
C ASN A 63 3.94 15.92 -3.82
N LYS A 64 3.58 16.28 -2.58
CA LYS A 64 4.12 17.44 -1.87
C LYS A 64 4.98 16.99 -0.67
N PRO A 65 6.10 17.67 -0.37
CA PRO A 65 6.93 17.33 0.79
C PRO A 65 6.17 17.29 2.11
N GLN A 66 5.29 18.26 2.38
CA GLN A 66 4.46 18.29 3.61
C GLN A 66 3.58 17.06 3.75
N THR A 67 2.89 16.68 2.68
CA THR A 67 2.01 15.53 2.67
C THR A 67 2.80 14.25 2.86
N LEU A 68 3.91 14.10 2.13
CA LEU A 68 4.73 12.89 2.18
C LEU A 68 5.45 12.72 3.52
N ASN A 69 5.88 13.81 4.18
CA ASN A 69 6.51 13.77 5.50
C ASN A 69 5.60 13.12 6.57
N LYS A 70 4.28 13.24 6.45
CA LYS A 70 3.34 12.59 7.39
C LYS A 70 3.54 11.07 7.42
N TYR A 71 3.79 10.47 6.26
CA TYR A 71 4.05 9.04 6.14
C TYR A 71 5.50 8.72 6.54
N ILE A 72 6.48 9.43 5.97
CA ILE A 72 7.92 9.16 6.19
C ILE A 72 8.29 9.24 7.67
N ASN A 73 7.73 10.18 8.42
CA ASN A 73 8.09 10.38 9.83
C ASN A 73 7.73 9.15 10.68
N GLU A 74 6.68 8.43 10.32
CA GLU A 74 6.18 7.24 11.01
C GLU A 74 6.86 5.93 10.58
N ILE A 75 7.76 5.97 9.59
CA ILE A 75 8.48 4.79 9.12
C ILE A 75 9.78 4.64 9.94
N GLU A 76 9.93 3.44 10.52
CA GLU A 76 11.20 2.89 10.96
C GLU A 76 11.78 2.08 9.79
N PHE A 77 12.78 2.65 9.10
CA PHE A 77 13.26 2.06 7.86
C PHE A 77 14.05 0.77 8.11
N HIS A 78 13.67 -0.32 7.42
CA HIS A 78 14.30 -1.64 7.44
C HIS A 78 15.16 -1.86 6.19
N LEU A 79 16.19 -1.00 6.06
CA LEU A 79 17.05 -0.84 4.87
C LEU A 79 17.82 -2.11 4.43
N GLU A 80 17.85 -3.16 5.25
CA GLU A 80 18.50 -4.43 4.93
C GLU A 80 17.69 -5.31 3.95
N LYS A 81 16.37 -5.10 3.87
CA LYS A 81 15.46 -6.02 3.15
C LYS A 81 14.64 -5.34 2.06
N ASP A 82 14.17 -4.13 2.34
CA ASP A 82 13.23 -3.42 1.49
C ASP A 82 13.81 -2.10 0.99
N THR A 83 13.29 -1.62 -0.14
CA THR A 83 13.70 -0.32 -0.66
C THR A 83 12.94 0.82 0.03
N VAL A 84 13.54 2.00 0.09
CA VAL A 84 12.87 3.21 0.63
C VAL A 84 11.53 3.46 -0.07
N VAL A 85 11.47 3.22 -1.38
CA VAL A 85 10.24 3.34 -2.17
C VAL A 85 9.18 2.35 -1.71
N ASP A 86 9.55 1.09 -1.50
CA ASP A 86 8.64 0.02 -1.11
C ASP A 86 8.00 0.31 0.26
N GLU A 87 8.80 0.68 1.26
CA GLU A 87 8.29 0.99 2.59
C GLU A 87 7.37 2.22 2.61
N ILE A 88 7.66 3.23 1.79
CA ILE A 88 6.80 4.40 1.66
C ILE A 88 5.46 4.01 1.02
N ILE A 89 5.47 3.17 -0.02
CA ILE A 89 4.25 2.68 -0.66
C ILE A 89 3.41 1.90 0.35
N ASP A 90 4.03 0.98 1.08
CA ASP A 90 3.35 0.22 2.10
C ASP A 90 2.71 1.12 3.13
N LYS A 91 3.46 2.08 3.67
CA LYS A 91 2.94 3.01 4.66
C LYS A 91 1.78 3.87 4.16
N ILE A 92 1.83 4.31 2.90
CA ILE A 92 0.72 5.05 2.28
C ILE A 92 -0.51 4.16 2.16
N LEU A 93 -0.36 2.94 1.64
CA LEU A 93 -1.46 2.00 1.43
C LEU A 93 -2.05 1.49 2.76
N GLU A 94 -1.22 1.38 3.79
CA GLU A 94 -1.64 1.06 5.16
C GLU A 94 -2.56 2.13 5.75
N ASN A 95 -2.21 3.39 5.53
CA ASN A 95 -2.97 4.55 6.01
C ASN A 95 -4.22 4.80 5.16
N ASP A 96 -4.14 4.61 3.84
CA ASP A 96 -5.27 4.77 2.94
C ASP A 96 -5.29 3.67 1.87
N ILE A 97 -6.08 2.64 2.18
CA ILE A 97 -6.23 1.48 1.32
C ILE A 97 -6.95 1.80 0.00
N SER A 98 -7.74 2.87 -0.06
CA SER A 98 -8.45 3.25 -1.29
C SER A 98 -7.48 3.58 -2.43
N LEU A 99 -6.26 3.99 -2.08
CA LEU A 99 -5.20 4.32 -3.02
C LEU A 99 -4.57 3.08 -3.69
N PHE A 100 -4.94 1.87 -3.29
CA PHE A 100 -4.35 0.65 -3.86
C PHE A 100 -4.60 0.52 -5.38
N LYS A 101 -5.82 0.83 -5.83
CA LYS A 101 -6.14 0.82 -7.28
C LYS A 101 -5.34 1.88 -8.03
N VAL A 102 -5.14 3.05 -7.42
CA VAL A 102 -4.33 4.15 -7.97
C VAL A 102 -2.86 3.73 -8.10
N PHE A 103 -2.33 3.03 -7.10
CA PHE A 103 -0.99 2.45 -7.11
C PHE A 103 -0.81 1.45 -8.25
N LEU A 104 -1.73 0.49 -8.40
CA LEU A 104 -1.66 -0.51 -9.47
C LEU A 104 -1.69 0.11 -10.86
N LYS A 105 -2.52 1.14 -11.06
CA LYS A 105 -2.54 1.92 -12.30
C LYS A 105 -1.20 2.60 -12.56
N ALA A 106 -0.58 3.20 -11.55
CA ALA A 106 0.74 3.81 -11.69
C ALA A 106 1.81 2.77 -12.05
N LYS A 107 1.73 1.56 -11.48
CA LYS A 107 2.63 0.43 -11.73
C LYS A 107 2.49 -0.12 -13.17
N SER A 108 1.27 -0.38 -13.66
CA SER A 108 1.06 -0.93 -15.01
C SER A 108 1.48 0.03 -16.13
N GLU A 109 1.25 1.33 -15.96
CA GLU A 109 1.69 2.32 -16.95
C GLU A 109 3.23 2.54 -16.97
N MET A 110 3.95 1.99 -15.99
CA MET A 110 5.42 2.01 -15.93
C MET A 110 6.04 0.72 -16.49
N THR A 111 5.33 -0.41 -16.45
CA THR A 111 5.74 -1.67 -17.07
C THR A 111 5.59 -1.65 -18.59
N THR A 112 4.49 -1.08 -19.10
CA THR A 112 4.21 -0.94 -20.54
C THR A 112 5.20 -0.06 -21.32
N ARG A 113 6.12 0.65 -20.64
CA ARG A 113 7.12 1.54 -21.25
C ARG A 113 8.51 0.92 -21.37
N ASN A 114 8.72 -0.33 -20.93
CA ASN A 114 10.02 -1.00 -21.05
C ASN A 114 9.99 -2.07 -22.16
N PRO A 115 10.59 -1.82 -23.34
CA PRO A 115 10.60 -2.76 -24.46
C PRO A 115 11.47 -4.03 -24.22
N TYR A 116 12.12 -4.14 -23.06
CA TYR A 116 12.92 -5.31 -22.63
C TYR A 116 12.47 -5.90 -21.28
N SER A 117 11.34 -5.46 -20.72
CA SER A 117 10.77 -6.13 -19.56
C SER A 117 9.88 -7.25 -20.08
N ASP A 118 10.24 -8.51 -19.84
CA ASP A 118 9.23 -9.58 -19.77
C ASP A 118 8.25 -9.15 -18.67
N THR A 119 7.14 -8.52 -19.05
CA THR A 119 6.27 -7.86 -18.07
C THR A 119 5.40 -8.88 -17.37
N MET A 120 5.12 -8.61 -16.09
CA MET A 120 4.03 -9.17 -15.30
C MET A 120 2.72 -9.24 -16.11
N GLU A 121 2.50 -8.26 -16.99
CA GLU A 121 1.29 -8.08 -17.80
C GLU A 121 1.25 -8.96 -19.07
N GLU A 122 2.40 -9.32 -19.64
CA GLU A 122 2.53 -10.25 -20.77
C GLU A 122 2.59 -11.72 -20.31
N THR A 123 3.05 -11.98 -19.08
CA THR A 123 3.13 -13.34 -18.50
C THR A 123 1.93 -13.75 -17.64
N LEU A 124 1.13 -12.80 -17.13
CA LEU A 124 -0.13 -13.11 -16.44
C LEU A 124 -1.22 -13.48 -17.45
N GLY A 125 -1.64 -14.75 -17.43
CA GLY A 125 -2.85 -15.18 -18.12
C GLY A 125 -4.09 -14.38 -17.70
N TYR A 126 -5.08 -14.29 -18.60
CA TYR A 126 -6.33 -13.54 -18.37
C TYR A 126 -7.03 -13.93 -17.05
N GLU A 127 -7.06 -15.23 -16.73
CA GLU A 127 -7.66 -15.74 -15.49
C GLU A 127 -6.92 -15.26 -14.24
N ASN A 128 -5.58 -15.23 -14.24
CA ASN A 128 -4.82 -14.69 -13.12
C ASN A 128 -5.06 -13.18 -12.92
N LYS A 129 -5.20 -12.42 -14.01
CA LYS A 129 -5.56 -10.99 -13.91
C LYS A 129 -6.93 -10.80 -13.27
N LYS A 130 -7.90 -11.61 -13.67
CA LYS A 130 -9.26 -11.59 -13.10
C LYS A 130 -9.27 -12.01 -11.64
N ALA A 131 -8.55 -13.08 -11.29
CA ALA A 131 -8.42 -13.56 -9.91
C ALA A 131 -7.75 -12.51 -9.02
N LEU A 132 -6.70 -11.84 -9.50
CA LEU A 132 -6.06 -10.72 -8.79
C LEU A 132 -7.02 -9.56 -8.58
N GLY A 133 -7.76 -9.16 -9.62
CA GLY A 133 -8.80 -8.13 -9.49
C GLY A 133 -9.84 -8.49 -8.42
N TYR A 134 -10.32 -9.73 -8.43
CA TYR A 134 -11.28 -10.23 -7.45
C TYR A 134 -10.69 -10.25 -6.03
N PHE A 135 -9.42 -10.66 -5.87
CA PHE A 135 -8.73 -10.57 -4.58
C PHE A 135 -8.67 -9.13 -4.06
N ILE A 136 -8.30 -8.17 -4.91
CA ILE A 136 -8.18 -6.76 -4.52
C ILE A 136 -9.53 -6.21 -4.04
N ASP A 137 -10.60 -6.48 -4.78
CA ASP A 137 -11.94 -6.02 -4.41
C ASP A 137 -12.39 -6.65 -3.07
N ASN A 138 -12.16 -7.96 -2.87
CA ASN A 138 -12.48 -8.63 -1.61
C ASN A 138 -11.64 -8.12 -0.44
N TRP A 139 -10.37 -7.84 -0.67
CA TRP A 139 -9.48 -7.34 0.37
C TRP A 139 -9.86 -5.91 0.80
N LEU A 140 -10.19 -5.03 -0.15
CA LEU A 140 -10.73 -3.70 0.15
C LEU A 140 -12.03 -3.78 0.95
N ALA A 141 -12.93 -4.70 0.57
CA ALA A 141 -14.17 -4.94 1.30
C ALA A 141 -13.89 -5.41 2.74
N PHE A 142 -12.96 -6.35 2.90
CA PHE A 142 -12.52 -6.84 4.20
C PHE A 142 -11.98 -5.71 5.09
N GLN A 143 -11.11 -4.85 4.56
CA GLN A 143 -10.57 -3.70 5.30
C GLN A 143 -11.69 -2.75 5.76
N SER A 144 -12.70 -2.50 4.92
CA SER A 144 -13.84 -1.68 5.28
C SER A 144 -14.69 -2.30 6.39
N VAL A 145 -15.00 -3.59 6.28
CA VAL A 145 -15.84 -4.31 7.26
C VAL A 145 -15.13 -4.44 8.60
N ILE A 146 -13.84 -4.78 8.62
CA ILE A 146 -13.12 -4.91 9.89
C ILE A 146 -12.95 -3.57 10.60
N ARG A 147 -12.75 -2.47 9.86
CA ARG A 147 -12.74 -1.12 10.47
C ARG A 147 -14.10 -0.78 11.07
N SER A 148 -15.18 -1.17 10.40
CA SER A 148 -16.54 -0.98 10.92
C SER A 148 -16.79 -1.85 12.16
N TYR A 149 -16.25 -3.07 12.20
CA TYR A 149 -16.27 -3.95 13.37
C TYR A 149 -15.53 -3.33 14.56
N ILE A 150 -14.30 -2.86 14.35
CA ILE A 150 -13.49 -2.20 15.38
C ILE A 150 -14.23 -0.98 15.92
N LYS A 151 -14.72 -0.11 15.03
CA LYS A 151 -15.45 1.10 15.44
C LYS A 151 -16.68 0.81 16.32
N LYS A 152 -17.39 -0.29 16.03
CA LYS A 152 -18.61 -0.66 16.75
C LYS A 152 -18.33 -1.38 18.08
N PHE A 153 -17.40 -2.34 18.07
CA PHE A 153 -17.20 -3.28 19.18
C PHE A 153 -15.94 -3.01 20.00
N HIS A 154 -14.98 -2.28 19.42
CA HIS A 154 -13.69 -1.95 20.02
C HIS A 154 -13.31 -0.47 19.79
N PRO A 155 -14.18 0.49 20.17
CA PRO A 155 -13.95 1.92 19.92
C PRO A 155 -12.67 2.45 20.58
N GLU A 156 -12.16 1.79 21.62
CA GLU A 156 -10.91 2.11 22.30
C GLU A 156 -9.66 1.99 21.41
N ILE A 157 -9.74 1.20 20.33
CA ILE A 157 -8.62 1.01 19.38
C ILE A 157 -8.47 2.22 18.44
N GLY A 158 -9.56 2.96 18.21
CA GLY A 158 -9.59 4.11 17.30
C GLY A 158 -9.69 3.74 15.81
N ASP A 159 -9.96 4.77 14.99
CA ASP A 159 -10.29 4.60 13.56
C ASP A 159 -9.06 4.33 12.66
N ASN A 160 -7.88 4.80 13.07
CA ASN A 160 -6.63 4.75 12.29
C ASN A 160 -5.68 3.62 12.72
N VAL A 161 -6.22 2.43 13.00
CA VAL A 161 -5.41 1.26 13.31
C VAL A 161 -5.02 0.49 12.05
N LEU A 162 -3.80 -0.06 12.06
CA LEU A 162 -3.32 -0.97 11.03
C LEU A 162 -3.89 -2.38 11.24
N ILE A 163 -4.51 -2.94 10.20
CA ILE A 163 -5.05 -4.30 10.23
C ILE A 163 -3.92 -5.32 10.02
N THR A 164 -3.29 -5.72 11.13
CA THR A 164 -2.22 -6.73 11.17
C THR A 164 -2.72 -8.08 11.70
N PRO A 165 -2.03 -9.20 11.39
CA PRO A 165 -2.32 -10.48 12.06
C PRO A 165 -2.27 -10.39 13.59
N LYS A 166 -1.38 -9.56 14.14
CA LYS A 166 -1.29 -9.30 15.58
C LYS A 166 -2.54 -8.59 16.12
N LEU A 167 -3.08 -7.62 15.39
CA LEU A 167 -4.35 -6.99 15.74
C LEU A 167 -5.48 -8.03 15.74
N LEU A 168 -5.54 -8.89 14.72
CA LEU A 168 -6.58 -9.92 14.66
C LEU A 168 -6.48 -10.92 15.81
N MET A 169 -5.25 -11.29 16.21
CA MET A 169 -5.03 -12.10 17.41
C MET A 169 -5.63 -11.42 18.65
N ASN A 170 -5.40 -10.12 18.82
CA ASN A 170 -5.93 -9.39 19.97
C ASN A 170 -7.46 -9.27 19.95
N LEU A 171 -8.06 -9.14 18.75
CA LEU A 171 -9.51 -8.98 18.58
C LEU A 171 -10.28 -10.29 18.77
N PHE A 172 -9.76 -11.39 18.22
CA PHE A 172 -10.50 -12.66 18.14
C PHE A 172 -9.92 -13.76 19.03
N ASN A 173 -8.67 -13.63 19.45
CA ASN A 173 -7.93 -14.66 20.20
C ASN A 173 -8.02 -16.05 19.54
N ASP A 174 -7.88 -16.09 18.22
CA ASP A 174 -8.03 -17.28 17.39
C ASP A 174 -6.84 -17.40 16.42
N GLU A 175 -6.07 -18.49 16.59
CA GLU A 175 -4.89 -18.75 15.76
C GLU A 175 -5.23 -19.02 14.29
N ASP A 176 -6.40 -19.58 13.98
CA ASP A 176 -6.81 -19.85 12.59
C ASP A 176 -7.03 -18.53 11.84
N ILE A 177 -7.66 -17.54 12.50
CA ILE A 177 -7.84 -16.20 11.95
C ILE A 177 -6.49 -15.53 11.70
N VAL A 178 -5.53 -15.69 12.62
CA VAL A 178 -4.17 -15.14 12.46
C VAL A 178 -3.45 -15.79 11.27
N ASN A 179 -3.56 -17.11 11.10
CA ASN A 179 -2.93 -17.81 9.99
C ASN A 179 -3.52 -17.37 8.64
N ARG A 180 -4.85 -17.21 8.56
CA ARG A 180 -5.53 -16.65 7.40
C ARG A 180 -5.10 -15.22 7.10
N ALA A 181 -4.97 -14.38 8.12
CA ALA A 181 -4.48 -13.01 7.97
C ALA A 181 -3.06 -12.95 7.40
N LYS A 182 -2.18 -13.88 7.80
CA LYS A 182 -0.83 -14.00 7.23
C LYS A 182 -0.87 -14.36 5.74
N ILE A 183 -1.76 -15.26 5.32
CA ILE A 183 -1.93 -15.61 3.89
C ILE A 183 -2.31 -14.36 3.09
N ILE A 184 -3.28 -13.59 3.57
CA ILE A 184 -3.72 -12.33 2.93
C ILE A 184 -2.58 -11.32 2.87
N GLN A 185 -1.85 -11.13 3.97
CA GLN A 185 -0.73 -10.20 4.05
C GLN A 185 0.40 -10.58 3.10
N ASN A 186 0.75 -11.87 3.02
CA ASN A 186 1.81 -12.34 2.12
C ASN A 186 1.46 -12.06 0.66
N LEU A 187 0.22 -12.35 0.24
CA LEU A 187 -0.21 -12.05 -1.13
C LEU A 187 -0.21 -10.54 -1.41
N ARG A 188 -0.62 -9.70 -0.46
CA ARG A 188 -0.53 -8.23 -0.59
C ARG A 188 0.90 -7.80 -0.84
N ILE A 189 1.84 -8.27 -0.01
CA ILE A 189 3.27 -7.96 -0.11
C ILE A 189 3.79 -8.36 -1.50
N GLU A 190 3.47 -9.57 -1.97
CA GLU A 190 3.86 -10.03 -3.31
C GLU A 190 3.32 -9.13 -4.43
N ILE A 191 2.06 -8.69 -4.33
CA ILE A 191 1.45 -7.78 -5.32
C ILE A 191 2.11 -6.40 -5.30
N VAL A 192 2.40 -5.86 -4.11
CA VAL A 192 3.00 -4.52 -3.94
C VAL A 192 4.43 -4.51 -4.46
N HIS A 193 5.29 -5.39 -3.96
CA HIS A 193 6.71 -5.38 -4.29
C HIS A 193 7.01 -6.07 -5.63
N GLY A 194 6.11 -6.93 -6.13
CA GLY A 194 6.24 -7.56 -7.45
C GLY A 194 7.46 -8.45 -7.63
N LEU A 195 8.07 -8.94 -6.53
CA LEU A 195 9.25 -9.82 -6.56
C LEU A 195 8.93 -11.20 -7.15
N LYS A 196 7.66 -11.63 -7.05
CA LYS A 196 7.16 -12.89 -7.58
C LYS A 196 5.73 -12.74 -8.05
N LEU A 197 5.41 -13.39 -9.18
CA LEU A 197 4.03 -13.53 -9.63
C LEU A 197 3.30 -14.53 -8.73
N PRO A 198 2.20 -14.15 -8.06
CA PRO A 198 1.42 -15.12 -7.32
C PRO A 198 0.75 -16.08 -8.30
N ASP A 199 0.80 -17.37 -7.98
CA ASP A 199 0.08 -18.39 -8.74
C ASP A 199 -1.41 -18.39 -8.38
N GLU A 200 -2.21 -19.01 -9.25
CA GLU A 200 -3.67 -19.05 -9.10
C GLU A 200 -4.10 -19.67 -7.77
N LYS A 201 -3.35 -20.66 -7.28
CA LYS A 201 -3.64 -21.37 -6.03
C LYS A 201 -3.44 -20.43 -4.84
N HIS A 202 -2.33 -19.69 -4.79
CA HIS A 202 -2.08 -18.70 -3.73
C HIS A 202 -3.13 -17.58 -3.74
N ILE A 203 -3.55 -17.12 -4.92
CA ILE A 203 -4.61 -16.11 -5.03
C ILE A 203 -5.93 -16.67 -4.48
N ALA A 204 -6.31 -17.89 -4.88
CA ALA A 204 -7.53 -18.54 -4.42
C ALA A 204 -7.51 -18.81 -2.90
N GLU A 205 -6.37 -19.23 -2.34
CA GLU A 205 -6.19 -19.43 -0.90
C GLU A 205 -6.39 -18.13 -0.12
N ALA A 206 -5.85 -17.01 -0.62
CA ALA A 206 -6.02 -15.71 0.03
C ALA A 206 -7.45 -15.17 -0.07
N ILE A 207 -8.13 -15.36 -1.20
CA ILE A 207 -9.55 -15.04 -1.36
C ILE A 207 -10.38 -15.83 -0.35
N LYS A 208 -10.17 -17.15 -0.26
CA LYS A 208 -10.87 -18.00 0.69
C LYS A 208 -10.61 -17.57 2.14
N ALA A 209 -9.36 -17.21 2.46
CA ALA A 209 -9.01 -16.67 3.77
C ALA A 209 -9.79 -15.39 4.10
N ILE A 210 -9.99 -14.48 3.12
CA ILE A 210 -10.84 -13.30 3.29
C ILE A 210 -12.29 -13.69 3.53
N GLU A 211 -12.86 -14.55 2.69
CA GLU A 211 -14.26 -14.99 2.77
C GLU A 211 -14.58 -15.65 4.12
N ASP A 212 -13.67 -16.47 4.62
CA ASP A 212 -13.81 -17.14 5.92
C ASP A 212 -13.80 -16.13 7.08
N ILE A 213 -12.85 -15.17 7.10
CA ILE A 213 -12.83 -14.12 8.15
C ILE A 213 -14.05 -13.20 8.03
N MET A 214 -14.46 -12.85 6.81
CA MET A 214 -15.62 -12.00 6.55
C MET A 214 -16.91 -12.65 7.06
N SER A 215 -17.05 -13.96 6.92
CA SER A 215 -18.19 -14.71 7.45
C SER A 215 -18.26 -14.61 8.97
N ILE A 216 -17.12 -14.67 9.66
CA ILE A 216 -17.02 -14.47 11.11
C ILE A 216 -17.42 -13.04 11.49
N LEU A 217 -16.89 -12.04 10.77
CA LEU A 217 -17.22 -10.63 11.01
C LEU A 217 -18.72 -10.38 10.82
N TYR A 218 -19.29 -10.81 9.70
CA TYR A 218 -20.71 -10.62 9.40
C TYR A 218 -21.64 -11.31 10.40
N SER A 219 -21.22 -12.43 11.00
CA SER A 219 -22.00 -13.08 12.07
C SER A 219 -22.22 -12.19 13.30
N LYS A 220 -21.44 -11.11 13.44
CA LYS A 220 -21.54 -10.13 14.54
C LYS A 220 -22.44 -8.93 14.22
N PHE A 221 -22.90 -8.80 12.97
CA PHE A 221 -23.76 -7.71 12.52
C PHE A 221 -25.20 -8.20 12.26
N SER A 222 -26.18 -7.30 12.33
CA SER A 222 -27.55 -7.60 11.88
C SER A 222 -27.59 -7.68 10.35
N LYS A 223 -28.68 -8.24 9.79
CA LYS A 223 -28.84 -8.34 8.33
C LYS A 223 -28.90 -6.96 7.68
N GLU A 224 -29.56 -6.01 8.32
CA GLU A 224 -29.68 -4.62 7.87
C GLU A 224 -28.30 -3.94 7.85
N GLU A 225 -27.50 -4.15 8.90
CA GLU A 225 -26.14 -3.60 8.99
C GLU A 225 -25.20 -4.19 7.93
N ILE A 226 -25.30 -5.48 7.65
CA ILE A 226 -24.52 -6.12 6.58
C ILE A 226 -24.85 -5.49 5.22
N GLU A 227 -26.13 -5.23 4.96
CA GLU A 227 -26.56 -4.61 3.70
C GLU A 227 -26.08 -3.16 3.59
N GLU A 228 -26.10 -2.40 4.69
CA GLU A 228 -25.52 -1.05 4.76
C GLU A 228 -24.01 -1.07 4.48
N LEU A 229 -23.26 -1.99 5.09
CA LEU A 229 -21.81 -2.14 4.87
C LEU A 229 -21.50 -2.46 3.40
N ARG A 230 -22.28 -3.34 2.77
CA ARG A 230 -22.13 -3.68 1.35
C ARG A 230 -22.42 -2.49 0.45
N ASN A 231 -23.47 -1.73 0.73
CA ASN A 231 -23.84 -0.57 -0.08
C ASN A 231 -22.83 0.56 0.06
N LYS A 232 -22.35 0.84 1.27
CA LYS A 232 -21.27 1.79 1.52
C LYS A 232 -19.99 1.42 0.77
N PHE A 233 -19.64 0.13 0.73
CA PHE A 233 -18.48 -0.32 -0.05
C PHE A 233 -18.67 -0.13 -1.57
N LYS A 234 -19.88 -0.41 -2.10
CA LYS A 234 -20.19 -0.16 -3.52
C LYS A 234 -20.05 1.32 -3.87
N GLU A 235 -20.53 2.22 -3.02
CA GLU A 235 -20.38 3.67 -3.22
C GLU A 235 -18.92 4.12 -3.21
N ILE A 236 -18.10 3.57 -2.31
CA ILE A 236 -16.65 3.84 -2.29
C ILE A 236 -15.99 3.34 -3.58
N CYS A 237 -16.34 2.15 -4.05
CA CYS A 237 -15.78 1.57 -5.26
C CYS A 237 -16.26 2.22 -6.57
N LEU A 238 -17.45 2.83 -6.60
CA LEU A 238 -17.98 3.55 -7.76
C LEU A 238 -17.40 4.97 -7.91
N ASN A 239 -16.85 5.53 -6.83
CA ASN A 239 -16.23 6.86 -6.80
C ASN A 239 -14.69 6.84 -6.94
N LEU A 240 -14.09 5.67 -7.16
CA LEU A 240 -12.66 5.43 -7.40
C LEU A 240 -12.39 5.11 -8.88
#